data_AF-A0A950SN59-F1
#
_entry.id   AF-A0A950SN59-F1
#
_cell.length_a   1.000
_cell.length_b   1.000
_cell.length_c   1.000
_cell.angle_alpha   90.00
_cell.angle_beta   90.00
_cell.angle_gamma   90.00
#
_symmetry.space_group_name_H-M   'P 1'
#
loop_
_entity.id
_entity.type
_entity.pdbx_description
1 polymer ?
#
loop_
_entity_poly.entity_id
_entity_poly.type
_entity_poly.pdbx_seq_one_letter_code
_entity_poly.pdbx_strand_id
1 'polypeptide(L)'
;MAYDQTFLWGPRTVHPRLAPPLANLIAVNRKVPLTSFETALGFAPGPRSGRAAVANLRPVSLPGTGARLGFATSLPAFVYGARRPGHECDDVARTYMRCLSRLGANVVIQADANDGMWTGPDGRDAAERWQPLAWVGSAWRAVSDPAVRFTYAVNPFLVGNLADTPFDGQSAIFERGRRGSACHYVGNASFQAAGDDPALRSFAGPKPEFLALAPWAVPDGPRPALRSAGAALAAGSSPRRYVQTAVIADLPFPRDPVRP
;
A
#
# COMPACT_ATOMS: atom_id res chain seq x y z
N MET A 1 17.50 -5.07 17.68
CA MET A 1 16.71 -5.78 16.66
C MET A 1 16.32 -4.77 15.60
N ALA A 2 16.57 -5.07 14.32
CA ALA A 2 16.19 -4.19 13.21
C ALA A 2 14.72 -4.44 12.84
N TYR A 3 13.97 -3.39 12.50
CA TYR A 3 12.57 -3.50 12.05
C TYR A 3 12.45 -2.80 10.69
N ASP A 4 11.54 -3.29 9.85
CA ASP A 4 10.98 -2.46 8.77
C ASP A 4 9.94 -1.51 9.39
N GLN A 5 10.10 -0.20 9.15
CA GLN A 5 9.37 0.83 9.86
C GLN A 5 8.95 1.98 8.96
N THR A 6 7.77 2.51 9.25
CA THR A 6 7.29 3.78 8.72
C THR A 6 7.22 4.80 9.84
N PHE A 7 7.65 6.02 9.52
CA PHE A 7 7.76 7.12 10.45
C PHE A 7 6.90 8.28 9.95
N LEU A 8 6.28 9.01 10.89
CA LEU A 8 5.58 10.25 10.59
C LEU A 8 6.22 11.38 11.37
N TRP A 9 6.71 12.39 10.66
CA TRP A 9 7.19 13.62 11.26
C TRP A 9 6.15 14.74 11.14
N GLY A 10 6.09 15.56 12.19
CA GLY A 10 5.28 16.76 12.23
C GLY A 10 6.06 18.01 11.85
N PRO A 11 5.37 19.12 11.58
CA PRO A 11 6.02 20.41 11.33
C PRO A 11 6.55 21.08 12.62
N ARG A 12 6.22 20.56 13.80
CA ARG A 12 6.59 21.13 15.10
C ARG A 12 7.39 20.14 15.93
N THR A 13 8.30 20.67 16.74
CA THR A 13 8.99 19.91 17.78
C THR A 13 7.99 19.41 18.82
N VAL A 14 7.92 18.08 18.99
CA VAL A 14 7.12 17.39 20.02
C VAL A 14 7.98 16.82 21.14
N HIS A 15 9.28 16.63 20.88
CA HIS A 15 10.25 16.04 21.79
C HIS A 15 11.50 16.92 21.87
N PRO A 16 11.45 18.06 22.58
CA PRO A 16 12.52 19.07 22.57
C PRO A 16 13.86 18.59 23.17
N ARG A 17 13.84 17.47 23.89
CA ARG A 17 15.03 16.85 24.49
C ARG A 17 15.66 15.76 23.63
N LEU A 18 15.03 15.39 22.50
CA LEU A 18 15.58 14.39 21.58
C LEU A 18 16.42 15.06 20.48
N ALA A 19 17.31 14.29 19.88
CA ALA A 19 18.13 14.74 18.75
C ALA A 19 17.25 15.25 17.59
N PRO A 20 17.76 16.19 16.75
CA PRO A 20 16.94 16.85 15.73
C PRO A 20 16.11 15.92 14.82
N PRO A 21 16.61 14.77 14.33
CA PRO A 21 15.80 13.86 13.50
C PRO A 21 14.60 13.22 14.23
N LEU A 22 14.58 13.24 15.56
CA LEU A 22 13.52 12.66 16.39
C LEU A 22 12.68 13.74 17.10
N ALA A 23 13.13 15.00 17.06
CA ALA A 23 12.52 16.10 17.80
C ALA A 23 11.07 16.36 17.38
N ASN A 24 10.72 16.08 16.13
CA ASN A 24 9.39 16.23 15.54
C ASN A 24 8.76 14.89 15.11
N LEU A 25 9.29 13.75 15.57
CA LEU A 25 8.71 12.43 15.26
C LEU A 25 7.39 12.23 16.02
N ILE A 26 6.29 12.03 15.30
CA ILE A 26 4.94 11.85 15.86
C ILE A 26 4.59 10.37 16.04
N ALA A 27 4.95 9.53 15.08
CA ALA A 27 4.56 8.13 15.10
C ALA A 27 5.59 7.23 14.43
N VAL A 28 5.60 5.98 14.89
CA VAL A 28 6.40 4.90 14.34
C VAL A 28 5.48 3.68 14.19
N ASN A 29 5.39 3.13 13.00
CA ASN A 29 4.74 1.87 12.71
C ASN A 29 5.81 0.83 12.38
N ARG A 30 5.81 -0.30 13.08
CA ARG A 30 6.66 -1.47 12.80
C ARG A 30 5.86 -2.44 11.96
N LYS A 31 6.39 -2.81 10.80
CA LYS A 31 5.69 -3.66 9.84
C LYS A 31 5.37 -5.04 10.41
N VAL A 32 4.13 -5.48 10.18
CA VAL A 32 3.66 -6.82 10.54
C VAL A 32 2.42 -7.14 9.70
N PRO A 33 2.34 -8.28 9.00
CA PRO A 33 3.40 -9.27 8.82
C PRO A 33 4.54 -8.75 7.93
N LEU A 34 5.68 -9.43 7.98
CA LEU A 34 6.81 -9.22 7.07
C LEU A 34 6.66 -10.07 5.81
N THR A 35 7.26 -9.62 4.70
CA THR A 35 7.47 -10.45 3.51
C THR A 35 8.51 -11.54 3.79
N SER A 36 8.58 -12.54 2.90
CA SER A 36 9.64 -13.56 2.97
C SER A 36 11.03 -12.94 2.78
N PHE A 37 11.16 -11.92 1.93
CA PHE A 37 12.40 -11.19 1.71
C PHE A 37 12.85 -10.46 2.97
N GLU A 38 11.94 -9.75 3.65
CA GLU A 38 12.25 -9.06 4.91
C GLU A 38 12.68 -10.01 6.02
N THR A 39 12.04 -11.18 6.07
CA THR A 39 12.42 -12.25 7.00
C THR A 39 13.84 -12.76 6.68
N ALA A 40 14.17 -12.95 5.40
CA ALA A 40 15.50 -13.37 4.96
C ALA A 40 16.59 -12.32 5.26
N LEU A 41 16.25 -11.04 5.24
CA LEU A 41 17.14 -9.94 5.67
C LEU A 41 17.32 -9.84 7.20
N GLY A 42 16.59 -10.64 7.97
CA GLY A 42 16.70 -10.66 9.44
C GLY A 42 15.92 -9.54 10.14
N PHE A 43 14.94 -8.92 9.47
CA PHE A 43 14.06 -7.97 10.14
C PHE A 43 13.15 -8.65 11.17
N ALA A 44 12.88 -7.92 12.24
CA ALA A 44 11.92 -8.27 13.26
C ALA A 44 10.51 -7.90 12.84
N PRO A 45 9.52 -8.79 13.06
CA PRO A 45 8.13 -8.39 12.91
C PRO A 45 7.73 -7.40 14.02
N GLY A 46 6.85 -6.47 13.69
CA GLY A 46 6.13 -5.67 14.66
C GLY A 46 5.22 -6.51 15.59
N PRO A 47 4.66 -5.89 16.64
CA PRO A 47 3.80 -6.59 17.60
C PRO A 47 2.53 -7.10 16.92
N ARG A 48 2.20 -8.38 17.16
CA ARG A 48 1.07 -9.08 16.51
C ARG A 48 -0.25 -9.02 17.28
N SER A 49 -0.21 -8.85 18.59
CA SER A 49 -1.41 -8.88 19.43
C SER A 49 -1.29 -7.96 20.65
N GLY A 50 -2.41 -7.80 21.36
CA GLY A 50 -2.49 -7.06 22.61
C GLY A 50 -2.25 -5.55 22.48
N ARG A 51 -1.93 -4.91 23.61
CA ARG A 51 -1.77 -3.45 23.70
C ARG A 51 -0.68 -2.91 22.77
N ALA A 52 0.40 -3.67 22.59
CA ALA A 52 1.51 -3.27 21.72
C ALA A 52 1.08 -3.22 20.24
N ALA A 53 0.29 -4.19 19.76
CA ALA A 53 -0.24 -4.18 18.40
C ALA A 53 -1.21 -3.02 18.18
N VAL A 54 -2.12 -2.79 19.13
CA VAL A 54 -3.06 -1.65 19.08
C VAL A 54 -2.32 -0.31 19.07
N ALA A 55 -1.26 -0.17 19.87
CA ALA A 55 -0.44 1.04 19.86
C ALA A 55 0.29 1.24 18.53
N ASN A 56 0.82 0.16 17.94
CA ASN A 56 1.53 0.19 16.66
C ASN A 56 0.62 0.57 15.48
N LEU A 57 -0.66 0.21 15.52
CA LEU A 57 -1.67 0.53 14.49
C LEU A 57 -2.51 1.76 14.83
N ARG A 58 -2.24 2.47 15.94
CA ARG A 58 -3.05 3.61 16.37
C ARG A 58 -3.03 4.72 15.29
N PRO A 59 -4.19 5.14 14.76
CA PRO A 59 -4.22 6.19 13.76
C PRO A 59 -3.75 7.53 14.32
N VAL A 60 -3.01 8.30 13.52
CA VAL A 60 -2.59 9.65 13.87
C VAL A 60 -3.60 10.65 13.33
N SER A 61 -4.14 11.50 14.20
CA SER A 61 -5.04 12.57 13.77
C SER A 61 -4.23 13.74 13.20
N LEU A 62 -4.61 14.24 12.03
CA LEU A 62 -4.01 15.46 11.48
C LEU A 62 -4.74 16.69 12.05
N PRO A 63 -4.04 17.58 12.80
CA PRO A 63 -4.66 18.73 13.47
C PRO A 63 -5.48 19.60 12.50
N GLY A 64 -6.63 20.09 12.97
CA GLY A 64 -7.53 20.93 12.18
C GLY A 64 -8.30 20.21 11.05
N THR A 65 -8.22 18.88 10.96
CA THR A 65 -8.91 18.08 9.93
C THR A 65 -9.59 16.84 10.53
N GLY A 66 -10.57 16.28 9.82
CA GLY A 66 -11.12 14.96 10.15
C GLY A 66 -10.23 13.77 9.76
N ALA A 67 -9.01 13.99 9.27
CA ALA A 67 -8.14 12.92 8.80
C ALA A 67 -7.47 12.17 9.96
N ARG A 68 -7.49 10.83 9.87
CA ARG A 68 -6.86 9.90 10.79
C ARG A 68 -6.03 8.92 9.97
N LEU A 69 -4.73 9.19 9.91
CA LEU A 69 -3.77 8.44 9.11
C LEU A 69 -3.45 7.10 9.77
N GLY A 70 -3.59 6.02 9.02
CA GLY A 70 -3.05 4.71 9.32
C GLY A 70 -1.95 4.33 8.33
N PHE A 71 -1.00 3.50 8.76
CA PHE A 71 0.08 3.00 7.91
C PHE A 71 -0.10 1.51 7.69
N ALA A 72 0.05 1.06 6.45
CA ALA A 72 0.02 -0.35 6.06
C ALA A 72 1.10 -0.59 5.00
N THR A 73 2.37 -0.63 5.44
CA THR A 73 3.55 -0.63 4.57
C THR A 73 3.67 -1.92 3.77
N SER A 74 3.28 -1.90 2.49
CA SER A 74 3.29 -3.05 1.59
C SER A 74 2.42 -4.22 2.09
N LEU A 75 2.97 -5.43 2.32
CA LEU A 75 2.22 -6.65 2.68
C LEU A 75 1.05 -6.48 3.69
N PRO A 76 1.17 -5.77 4.82
CA PRO A 76 0.04 -5.41 5.70
C PRO A 76 -1.22 -4.92 4.97
N ALA A 77 -1.09 -4.17 3.87
CA ALA A 77 -2.23 -3.66 3.10
C ALA A 77 -3.03 -4.73 2.36
N PHE A 78 -2.48 -5.94 2.21
CA PHE A 78 -3.16 -7.10 1.64
C PHE A 78 -3.91 -7.92 2.71
N VAL A 79 -3.70 -7.62 3.99
CA VAL A 79 -4.09 -8.47 5.11
C VAL A 79 -5.40 -8.00 5.74
N TYR A 80 -6.51 -8.60 5.31
CA TYR A 80 -7.86 -8.33 5.84
C TYR A 80 -8.36 -9.45 6.78
N GLY A 81 -7.95 -10.69 6.51
CA GLY A 81 -8.38 -11.87 7.25
C GLY A 81 -9.87 -12.18 7.12
N ALA A 82 -10.34 -13.17 7.88
CA ALA A 82 -11.75 -13.50 7.95
C ALA A 82 -12.53 -12.41 8.71
N ARG A 83 -13.76 -12.13 8.27
CA ARG A 83 -14.65 -11.19 8.96
C ARG A 83 -15.19 -11.84 10.24
N ARG A 84 -14.58 -11.48 11.37
CA ARG A 84 -15.03 -11.82 12.73
C ARG A 84 -15.26 -10.52 13.51
N PRO A 85 -16.51 -10.08 13.71
CA PRO A 85 -16.81 -8.86 14.45
C PRO A 85 -16.26 -8.91 15.88
N GLY A 86 -15.64 -7.82 16.34
CA GLY A 86 -15.08 -7.72 17.70
C GLY A 86 -13.68 -8.30 17.85
N HIS A 87 -13.22 -9.07 16.86
CA HIS A 87 -11.91 -9.74 16.84
C HIS A 87 -10.96 -9.13 15.79
N GLU A 88 -11.19 -7.87 15.40
CA GLU A 88 -10.39 -7.21 14.36
C GLU A 88 -8.91 -7.09 14.72
N CYS A 89 -8.57 -7.03 16.02
CA CYS A 89 -7.21 -6.74 16.49
C CYS A 89 -6.55 -7.88 17.28
N ASP A 90 -7.10 -9.10 17.25
CA ASP A 90 -6.58 -10.23 18.03
C ASP A 90 -5.21 -10.73 17.52
N ASP A 91 -5.06 -10.85 16.19
CA ASP A 91 -3.78 -11.12 15.51
C ASP A 91 -3.67 -10.22 14.28
N VAL A 92 -3.05 -9.06 14.45
CA VAL A 92 -2.95 -8.05 13.38
C VAL A 92 -2.11 -8.54 12.19
N ALA A 93 -1.30 -9.60 12.35
CA ALA A 93 -0.63 -10.23 11.22
C ALA A 93 -1.61 -10.94 10.26
N ARG A 94 -2.86 -11.15 10.68
CA ARG A 94 -3.93 -11.78 9.89
C ARG A 94 -5.09 -10.84 9.56
N THR A 95 -5.30 -9.79 10.34
CA THR A 95 -6.46 -8.88 10.22
C THR A 95 -6.09 -7.41 10.14
N TYR A 96 -4.85 -7.09 9.76
CA TYR A 96 -4.25 -5.74 9.79
C TYR A 96 -5.20 -4.61 9.38
N MET A 97 -5.73 -4.67 8.16
CA MET A 97 -6.57 -3.61 7.58
C MET A 97 -7.89 -3.44 8.34
N ARG A 98 -8.46 -4.54 8.85
CA ARG A 98 -9.66 -4.48 9.69
C ARG A 98 -9.37 -3.87 11.06
N CYS A 99 -8.23 -4.21 11.68
CA CYS A 99 -7.83 -3.57 12.94
C CYS A 99 -7.63 -2.07 12.74
N LEU A 100 -6.89 -1.67 11.71
CA LEU A 100 -6.60 -0.28 11.39
C LEU A 100 -7.90 0.53 11.20
N SER A 101 -8.87 -0.03 10.46
CA SER A 101 -10.19 0.57 10.29
C SER A 101 -10.99 0.61 11.61
N ARG A 102 -10.94 -0.45 12.43
CA ARG A 102 -11.62 -0.53 13.75
C ARG A 102 -11.08 0.50 14.75
N LEU A 103 -9.80 0.84 14.65
CA LEU A 103 -9.16 1.90 15.44
C LEU A 103 -9.46 3.30 14.93
N GLY A 104 -10.15 3.41 13.78
CA GLY A 104 -10.73 4.65 13.27
C GLY A 104 -9.96 5.30 12.13
N ALA A 105 -8.91 4.70 11.59
CA ALA A 105 -8.25 5.28 10.42
C ALA A 105 -9.25 5.45 9.27
N ASN A 106 -9.19 6.61 8.62
CA ASN A 106 -9.96 6.92 7.41
C ASN A 106 -9.06 7.26 6.21
N VAL A 107 -7.74 7.34 6.43
CA VAL A 107 -6.72 7.39 5.39
C VAL A 107 -5.75 6.26 5.66
N VAL A 108 -5.46 5.44 4.66
CA VAL A 108 -4.36 4.47 4.73
C VAL A 108 -3.23 4.90 3.80
N ILE A 109 -2.02 4.95 4.34
CA ILE A 109 -0.78 5.13 3.58
C ILE A 109 -0.13 3.76 3.43
N GLN A 110 -0.06 3.28 2.20
CA GLN A 110 0.60 2.04 1.82
C GLN A 110 1.87 2.40 1.06
N ALA A 111 2.96 2.67 1.78
CA ALA A 111 4.27 2.78 1.13
C ALA A 111 4.67 1.39 0.63
N ASP A 112 4.93 1.27 -0.66
CA ASP A 112 5.31 0.02 -1.32
C ASP A 112 6.74 0.07 -1.84
N ALA A 113 7.45 -1.02 -1.61
CA ALA A 113 8.75 -1.32 -2.18
C ALA A 113 8.67 -2.75 -2.72
N ASN A 114 7.96 -2.91 -3.83
CA ASN A 114 7.77 -4.19 -4.50
C ASN A 114 9.06 -4.59 -5.23
N ASP A 115 9.73 -5.61 -4.74
CA ASP A 115 11.00 -6.14 -5.27
C ASP A 115 10.83 -7.09 -6.47
N GLY A 116 9.57 -7.32 -6.89
CA GLY A 116 9.24 -8.09 -8.08
C GLY A 116 9.02 -7.22 -9.32
N MET A 117 9.08 -7.85 -10.50
CA MET A 117 8.73 -7.19 -11.76
C MET A 117 7.23 -6.90 -11.80
N TRP A 118 6.83 -5.66 -12.08
CA TRP A 118 5.41 -5.27 -12.12
C TRP A 118 4.60 -6.11 -13.10
N THR A 119 5.20 -6.55 -14.21
CA THR A 119 4.54 -7.40 -15.22
C THR A 119 4.97 -8.86 -15.10
N GLY A 120 5.38 -9.28 -13.91
CA GLY A 120 5.80 -10.63 -13.58
C GLY A 120 4.80 -11.36 -12.67
N PRO A 121 5.15 -12.56 -12.22
CA PRO A 121 4.42 -13.24 -11.17
C PRO A 121 4.63 -12.56 -9.81
N ASP A 122 3.56 -12.52 -9.00
CA ASP A 122 3.53 -12.17 -7.59
C ASP A 122 3.83 -13.44 -6.78
N GLY A 123 5.11 -13.61 -6.40
CA GLY A 123 5.58 -14.76 -5.62
C GLY A 123 5.75 -16.07 -6.41
N ARG A 124 6.22 -17.11 -5.72
CA ARG A 124 6.76 -18.36 -6.30
C ARG A 124 5.72 -19.44 -6.65
N ASP A 125 4.42 -19.15 -6.60
CA ASP A 125 3.40 -20.15 -6.89
C ASP A 125 3.14 -20.27 -8.40
N ALA A 126 3.11 -21.50 -8.92
CA ALA A 126 3.12 -21.86 -10.34
C ALA A 126 1.85 -21.48 -11.15
N ALA A 127 0.89 -20.80 -10.53
CA ALA A 127 -0.21 -20.13 -11.23
C ALA A 127 0.16 -18.65 -11.27
N GLU A 128 0.65 -18.19 -12.41
CA GLU A 128 1.16 -16.84 -12.59
C GLU A 128 0.27 -15.74 -11.97
N ARG A 129 0.68 -15.17 -10.85
CA ARG A 129 -0.07 -14.10 -10.19
C ARG A 129 0.34 -12.75 -10.79
N TRP A 130 -0.42 -12.23 -11.75
CA TRP A 130 -0.16 -10.95 -12.38
C TRP A 130 -0.16 -9.80 -11.35
N GLN A 131 1.00 -9.19 -11.04
CA GLN A 131 1.11 -8.20 -9.95
C GLN A 131 0.12 -7.02 -10.04
N PRO A 132 -0.16 -6.40 -11.20
CA PRO A 132 -1.08 -5.27 -11.28
C PRO A 132 -2.48 -5.65 -10.79
N LEU A 133 -2.87 -6.93 -10.93
CA LEU A 133 -4.12 -7.46 -10.41
C LEU A 133 -4.06 -7.64 -8.88
N ALA A 134 -2.96 -8.19 -8.37
CA ALA A 134 -2.75 -8.39 -6.94
C ALA A 134 -2.75 -7.06 -6.16
N TRP A 135 -2.11 -6.01 -6.70
CA TRP A 135 -2.03 -4.69 -6.05
C TRP A 135 -3.35 -3.91 -6.05
N VAL A 136 -4.30 -4.20 -6.96
CA VAL A 136 -5.68 -3.71 -6.77
C VAL A 136 -6.33 -4.37 -5.54
N GLY A 137 -5.94 -5.61 -5.22
CA GLY A 137 -6.34 -6.33 -4.01
C GLY A 137 -5.87 -5.73 -2.68
N SER A 138 -4.99 -4.72 -2.70
CA SER A 138 -4.55 -3.95 -1.52
C SER A 138 -5.16 -2.55 -1.48
N ALA A 139 -4.59 -1.59 -2.21
CA ALA A 139 -4.91 -0.17 -2.07
C ALA A 139 -6.33 0.18 -2.55
N TRP A 140 -6.75 -0.31 -3.72
CA TRP A 140 -8.13 -0.12 -4.18
C TRP A 140 -9.13 -0.84 -3.27
N ARG A 141 -8.81 -2.07 -2.85
CA ARG A 141 -9.64 -2.83 -1.90
C ARG A 141 -9.91 -2.04 -0.62
N ALA A 142 -8.96 -1.23 -0.14
CA ALA A 142 -9.14 -0.42 1.07
C ALA A 142 -10.31 0.57 0.96
N VAL A 143 -10.61 1.07 -0.25
CA VAL A 143 -11.71 2.01 -0.48
C VAL A 143 -12.97 1.37 -1.07
N SER A 144 -12.92 0.10 -1.48
CA SER A 144 -14.08 -0.61 -2.04
C SER A 144 -14.65 -1.67 -1.09
N ASP A 145 -13.84 -2.32 -0.26
CA ASP A 145 -14.27 -3.41 0.61
C ASP A 145 -15.20 -2.89 1.73
N PRO A 146 -16.39 -3.50 1.94
CA PRO A 146 -17.35 -3.08 2.96
C PRO A 146 -16.94 -3.46 4.40
N ALA A 147 -15.92 -4.31 4.58
CA ALA A 147 -15.42 -4.70 5.90
C ALA A 147 -14.52 -3.63 6.55
N VAL A 148 -14.15 -2.58 5.80
CA VAL A 148 -13.36 -1.44 6.25
C VAL A 148 -14.02 -0.12 5.84
N ARG A 149 -13.58 0.99 6.42
CA ARG A 149 -14.20 2.31 6.24
C ARG A 149 -13.21 3.41 5.88
N PHE A 150 -12.13 3.08 5.17
CA PHE A 150 -11.19 4.09 4.68
C PHE A 150 -11.84 4.97 3.62
N THR A 151 -11.72 6.29 3.75
CA THR A 151 -12.14 7.25 2.74
C THR A 151 -11.13 7.32 1.61
N TYR A 152 -9.83 7.30 1.95
CA TYR A 152 -8.76 7.34 0.96
C TYR A 152 -7.70 6.28 1.23
N ALA A 153 -7.09 5.80 0.14
CA ALA A 153 -5.87 5.02 0.17
C ALA A 153 -4.82 5.69 -0.70
N VAL A 154 -3.63 5.90 -0.15
CA VAL A 154 -2.49 6.51 -0.84
C VAL A 154 -1.40 5.47 -0.91
N ASN A 155 -1.01 5.10 -2.12
CA ASN A 155 -0.09 3.99 -2.38
C ASN A 155 1.10 4.49 -3.23
N PRO A 156 2.11 5.12 -2.60
CA PRO A 156 3.35 5.46 -3.28
C PRO A 156 4.25 4.23 -3.40
N PHE A 157 4.84 4.06 -4.57
CA PHE A 157 5.85 3.03 -4.85
C PHE A 157 7.24 3.65 -4.89
N LEU A 158 8.20 2.99 -4.23
CA LEU A 158 9.59 3.04 -4.64
C LEU A 158 9.71 2.34 -5.99
N VAL A 159 10.29 3.00 -6.98
CA VAL A 159 10.60 2.44 -8.29
C VAL A 159 12.06 2.70 -8.64
N GLY A 160 12.66 1.83 -9.46
CA GLY A 160 14.05 1.95 -9.85
C GLY A 160 14.89 0.77 -9.37
N ASN A 161 16.14 1.03 -9.03
CA ASN A 161 17.04 0.01 -8.50
C ASN A 161 17.80 0.60 -7.32
N LEU A 162 17.87 -0.14 -6.22
CA LEU A 162 18.67 0.18 -5.06
C LEU A 162 19.60 -1.00 -4.78
N ALA A 163 20.90 -0.80 -4.95
CA ALA A 163 21.92 -1.85 -4.77
C ALA A 163 21.58 -3.16 -5.52
N ASP A 164 21.27 -3.05 -6.81
CA ASP A 164 20.85 -4.15 -7.71
C ASP A 164 19.59 -4.93 -7.28
N THR A 165 18.82 -4.39 -6.35
CA THR A 165 17.44 -4.81 -6.10
C THR A 165 16.51 -3.91 -6.92
N PRO A 166 15.81 -4.44 -7.93
CA PRO A 166 14.85 -3.67 -8.70
C PRO A 166 13.58 -3.49 -7.87
N PHE A 167 12.99 -2.30 -7.95
CA PHE A 167 11.68 -2.01 -7.39
C PHE A 167 10.78 -1.49 -8.50
N ASP A 168 9.57 -2.02 -8.60
CA ASP A 168 8.67 -1.71 -9.71
C ASP A 168 7.23 -1.55 -9.23
N GLY A 169 6.44 -0.82 -9.99
CA GLY A 169 5.01 -0.64 -9.73
C GLY A 169 4.49 0.71 -10.16
N GLN A 170 3.29 1.04 -9.69
CA GLN A 170 2.55 2.19 -10.17
C GLN A 170 1.85 2.90 -9.01
N SER A 171 2.34 4.10 -8.69
CA SER A 171 1.78 4.89 -7.58
C SER A 171 0.35 5.35 -7.87
N ALA A 172 -0.53 5.30 -6.88
CA ALA A 172 -1.91 5.74 -7.02
C ALA A 172 -2.52 6.31 -5.74
N ILE A 173 -3.58 7.09 -5.92
CA ILE A 173 -4.47 7.57 -4.86
C ILE A 173 -5.88 7.11 -5.19
N PHE A 174 -6.57 6.59 -4.19
CA PHE A 174 -7.93 6.09 -4.31
C PHE A 174 -8.89 6.81 -3.37
N GLU A 175 -10.14 6.94 -3.80
CA GLU A 175 -11.22 7.57 -3.05
C GLU A 175 -12.47 6.67 -3.02
N ARG A 176 -12.98 6.42 -1.82
CA ARG A 176 -14.19 5.62 -1.62
C ARG A 176 -15.42 6.33 -2.18
N GLY A 177 -16.18 5.61 -2.99
CA GLY A 177 -17.46 6.10 -3.52
C GLY A 177 -17.31 7.13 -4.64
N ARG A 178 -16.09 7.38 -5.11
CA ARG A 178 -15.83 8.19 -6.29
C ARG A 178 -16.57 7.62 -7.50
N ARG A 179 -17.08 8.53 -8.33
CA ARG A 179 -17.79 8.24 -9.58
C ARG A 179 -17.12 9.00 -10.71
N GLY A 180 -17.35 8.54 -11.95
CA GLY A 180 -16.83 9.18 -13.15
C GLY A 180 -15.88 8.28 -13.92
N SER A 181 -14.91 8.88 -14.62
CA SER A 181 -13.95 8.16 -15.45
C SER A 181 -13.19 7.14 -14.64
N ALA A 182 -13.23 5.89 -15.10
CA ALA A 182 -12.58 4.78 -14.45
C ALA A 182 -11.18 4.54 -15.03
N CYS A 183 -10.23 4.18 -14.17
CA CYS A 183 -8.85 3.87 -14.54
C CYS A 183 -8.48 2.45 -14.08
N HIS A 184 -7.39 1.92 -14.59
CA HIS A 184 -6.78 0.70 -14.07
C HIS A 184 -5.27 0.86 -14.11
N TYR A 185 -4.58 0.06 -13.30
CA TYR A 185 -3.15 -0.10 -13.44
C TYR A 185 -2.79 -0.61 -14.85
N VAL A 186 -1.60 -0.25 -15.33
CA VAL A 186 -1.04 -0.81 -16.56
C VAL A 186 -0.92 -2.31 -16.41
N GLY A 187 -1.45 -3.05 -17.39
CA GLY A 187 -1.56 -4.49 -17.39
C GLY A 187 -2.88 -5.03 -16.83
N ASN A 188 -3.69 -4.19 -16.18
CA ASN A 188 -4.90 -4.63 -15.48
C ASN A 188 -6.21 -4.25 -16.17
N ALA A 189 -6.19 -3.98 -17.49
CA ALA A 189 -7.39 -3.62 -18.26
C ALA A 189 -8.47 -4.72 -18.31
N SER A 190 -8.06 -6.00 -18.26
CA SER A 190 -8.97 -7.14 -18.37
C SER A 190 -8.44 -8.38 -17.67
N PHE A 191 -9.35 -9.22 -17.18
CA PHE A 191 -9.04 -10.54 -16.61
C PHE A 191 -8.70 -11.55 -17.72
N GLN A 192 -7.66 -12.35 -17.52
CA GLN A 192 -7.23 -13.42 -18.43
C GLN A 192 -7.43 -14.79 -17.79
N ALA A 193 -8.51 -15.49 -18.17
CA ALA A 193 -8.89 -16.76 -17.53
C ALA A 193 -7.85 -17.88 -17.59
N ALA A 194 -6.94 -17.85 -18.58
CA ALA A 194 -5.90 -18.86 -18.74
C ALA A 194 -4.68 -18.65 -17.83
N GLY A 195 -4.51 -17.46 -17.25
CA GLY A 195 -3.31 -17.10 -16.47
C GLY A 195 -3.61 -16.46 -15.12
N ASP A 196 -4.76 -15.82 -14.95
CA ASP A 196 -5.11 -15.15 -13.70
C ASP A 196 -5.78 -16.11 -12.71
N ASP A 197 -5.45 -15.93 -11.43
CA ASP A 197 -6.18 -16.55 -10.33
C ASP A 197 -7.67 -16.13 -10.37
N PRO A 198 -8.61 -17.08 -10.50
CA PRO A 198 -10.05 -16.78 -10.47
C PRO A 198 -10.50 -15.99 -9.24
N ALA A 199 -9.84 -16.14 -8.09
CA ALA A 199 -10.13 -15.39 -6.87
C ALA A 199 -9.92 -13.88 -7.03
N LEU A 200 -9.11 -13.46 -8.02
CA LEU A 200 -8.80 -12.07 -8.28
C LEU A 200 -9.66 -11.43 -9.38
N ARG A 201 -10.62 -12.16 -9.96
CA ARG A 201 -11.43 -11.69 -11.09
C ARG A 201 -12.09 -10.33 -10.86
N SER A 202 -12.56 -10.04 -9.65
CA SER A 202 -13.19 -8.77 -9.30
C SER A 202 -12.24 -7.57 -9.29
N PHE A 203 -10.93 -7.81 -9.20
CA PHE A 203 -9.90 -6.77 -9.19
C PHE A 203 -9.46 -6.36 -10.60
N ALA A 204 -9.84 -7.12 -11.63
CA ALA A 204 -9.49 -6.79 -13.00
C ALA A 204 -10.35 -5.66 -13.57
N GLY A 205 -9.78 -4.87 -14.48
CA GLY A 205 -10.47 -3.86 -15.25
C GLY A 205 -10.64 -2.51 -14.56
N PRO A 206 -11.24 -1.55 -15.27
CA PRO A 206 -11.32 -0.16 -14.82
C PRO A 206 -12.13 -0.01 -13.53
N LYS A 207 -11.70 0.93 -12.68
CA LYS A 207 -12.30 1.28 -11.39
C LYS A 207 -12.48 2.80 -11.29
N PRO A 208 -13.69 3.30 -10.94
CA PRO A 208 -13.91 4.74 -10.76
C PRO A 208 -13.21 5.29 -9.52
N GLU A 209 -12.81 4.44 -8.57
CA GLU A 209 -12.18 4.86 -7.32
C GLU A 209 -10.74 5.37 -7.47
N PHE A 210 -10.12 5.25 -8.64
CA PHE A 210 -8.85 5.94 -8.91
C PHE A 210 -9.08 7.45 -8.92
N LEU A 211 -8.54 8.13 -7.91
CA LEU A 211 -8.52 9.58 -7.84
C LEU A 211 -7.35 10.15 -8.64
N ALA A 212 -6.19 9.51 -8.54
CA ALA A 212 -5.01 9.84 -9.31
C ALA A 212 -4.12 8.60 -9.52
N LEU A 213 -3.42 8.53 -10.65
CA LEU A 213 -2.62 7.39 -11.05
C LEU A 213 -1.35 7.89 -11.77
N ALA A 214 -0.19 7.48 -11.28
CA ALA A 214 1.07 7.67 -11.99
C ALA A 214 1.11 6.82 -13.28
N PRO A 215 1.78 7.24 -14.35
CA PRO A 215 2.08 6.33 -15.45
C PRO A 215 3.05 5.23 -14.99
N TRP A 216 3.00 4.07 -15.63
CA TRP A 216 4.07 3.08 -15.56
C TRP A 216 5.12 3.35 -16.64
N ALA A 217 6.21 2.59 -16.68
CA ALA A 217 7.34 2.77 -17.59
C ALA A 217 6.96 2.80 -19.08
N VAL A 218 5.89 2.11 -19.46
CA VAL A 218 5.28 2.16 -20.80
C VAL A 218 3.75 2.27 -20.69
N PRO A 219 3.06 2.75 -21.75
CA PRO A 219 1.60 2.70 -21.83
C PRO A 219 1.06 1.27 -21.72
N ASP A 220 -0.22 1.15 -21.38
CA ASP A 220 -0.87 -0.16 -21.32
C ASP A 220 -0.95 -0.85 -22.69
N GLY A 221 -1.06 -2.17 -22.67
CA GLY A 221 -1.11 -3.00 -23.87
C GLY A 221 -1.19 -4.49 -23.58
N PRO A 222 -0.99 -5.34 -24.60
CA PRO A 222 -1.01 -6.78 -24.43
C PRO A 222 0.05 -7.24 -23.43
N ARG A 223 -0.32 -8.15 -22.51
CA ARG A 223 0.60 -8.68 -21.48
C ARG A 223 1.93 -9.21 -22.02
N PRO A 224 2.02 -9.89 -23.18
CA PRO A 224 3.32 -10.27 -23.74
C PRO A 224 4.26 -9.08 -23.98
N ALA A 225 3.75 -7.97 -24.52
CA ALA A 225 4.55 -6.77 -24.72
C ALA A 225 4.96 -6.12 -23.39
N LEU A 226 4.03 -6.08 -22.43
CA LEU A 226 4.31 -5.57 -21.08
C LEU A 226 5.38 -6.42 -20.37
N ARG A 227 5.35 -7.74 -20.52
CA ARG A 227 6.40 -8.64 -20.00
C ARG A 227 7.77 -8.34 -20.59
N SER A 228 7.85 -8.13 -21.90
CA SER A 228 9.10 -7.73 -22.54
C SER A 228 9.61 -6.39 -22.00
N ALA A 229 8.70 -5.43 -21.75
CA ALA A 229 9.06 -4.16 -21.13
C ALA A 229 9.55 -4.35 -19.68
N GLY A 230 8.86 -5.13 -18.84
CA GLY A 230 9.27 -5.40 -17.47
C GLY A 230 10.61 -6.14 -17.37
N ALA A 231 10.85 -7.11 -18.26
CA ALA A 231 12.16 -7.80 -18.35
C ALA A 231 13.30 -6.82 -18.69
N ALA A 232 13.03 -5.81 -19.51
CA ALA A 232 14.00 -4.77 -19.82
C ALA A 232 14.25 -3.79 -18.65
N LEU A 233 13.43 -3.79 -17.60
CA LEU A 233 13.59 -2.99 -16.38
C LEU A 233 14.29 -3.74 -15.24
N ALA A 234 14.54 -5.05 -15.41
CA ALA A 234 15.14 -5.91 -14.40
C ALA A 234 16.55 -5.43 -13.98
N ALA A 235 17.02 -5.89 -12.81
CA ALA A 235 18.36 -5.58 -12.34
C ALA A 235 19.43 -5.91 -13.39
N GLY A 236 20.46 -5.07 -13.47
CA GLY A 236 21.54 -5.20 -14.45
C GLY A 236 21.19 -4.78 -15.88
N SER A 237 19.94 -4.41 -16.20
CA SER A 237 19.59 -3.88 -17.52
C SER A 237 20.00 -2.40 -17.69
N SER A 238 20.31 -2.00 -18.92
CA SER A 238 20.60 -0.61 -19.32
C SER A 238 20.06 -0.31 -20.72
N PRO A 239 19.46 0.87 -20.99
CA PRO A 239 19.16 1.95 -20.04
C PRO A 239 17.88 1.67 -19.22
N ARG A 240 17.91 1.98 -17.92
CA ARG A 240 16.76 1.82 -17.01
C ARG A 240 15.75 2.96 -17.23
N ARG A 241 14.51 2.64 -17.62
CA ARG A 241 13.46 3.61 -17.98
C ARG A 241 12.34 3.71 -16.94
N TYR A 242 12.70 3.73 -15.66
CA TYR A 242 11.71 3.96 -14.59
C TYR A 242 11.22 5.40 -14.61
N VAL A 243 9.96 5.59 -14.22
CA VAL A 243 9.34 6.92 -14.14
C VAL A 243 9.51 7.49 -12.74
N GLN A 244 10.27 8.57 -12.62
CA GLN A 244 10.20 9.45 -11.46
C GLN A 244 9.03 10.42 -11.64
N THR A 245 8.10 10.45 -10.68
CA THR A 245 6.92 11.32 -10.76
C THR A 245 6.37 11.66 -9.38
N ALA A 246 5.40 12.56 -9.35
CA ALA A 246 4.59 12.87 -8.19
C ALA A 246 3.10 12.68 -8.53
N VAL A 247 2.36 12.04 -7.63
CA VAL A 247 0.89 11.95 -7.72
C VAL A 247 0.32 12.93 -6.71
N ILE A 248 -0.50 13.87 -7.18
CA ILE A 248 -1.03 14.97 -6.37
C ILE A 248 -2.56 14.93 -6.48
N ALA A 249 -3.24 15.00 -5.34
CA ALA A 249 -4.68 15.18 -5.27
C ALA A 249 -5.04 15.88 -3.96
N ASP A 250 -6.08 16.70 -3.99
CA ASP A 250 -6.70 17.24 -2.79
C ASP A 250 -7.52 16.14 -2.11
N LEU A 251 -7.26 15.90 -0.83
CA LEU A 251 -8.00 14.94 -0.01
C LEU A 251 -8.88 15.71 0.99
N PRO A 252 -10.11 16.12 0.60
CA PRO A 252 -10.96 16.87 1.50
C PRO A 252 -11.37 16.00 2.70
N PHE A 253 -11.09 16.51 3.90
CA PHE A 253 -11.69 16.04 5.14
C PHE A 253 -12.48 17.19 5.75
N PRO A 254 -13.79 17.02 6.02
CA PRO A 254 -14.54 17.98 6.82
C PRO A 254 -13.80 18.26 8.13
N ARG A 255 -13.87 19.51 8.60
CA ARG A 255 -13.41 19.83 9.95
C ARG A 255 -14.15 18.94 10.96
N ASP A 256 -13.44 18.35 11.91
CA ASP A 256 -14.06 17.67 13.05
C ASP A 256 -14.39 18.75 14.09
N PRO A 257 -15.66 19.18 14.26
CA PRO A 257 -16.01 20.26 15.17
C PRO A 257 -15.79 19.90 16.65
N VAL A 258 -15.54 18.62 16.96
CA VAL A 258 -15.31 18.11 18.31
C VAL A 258 -13.81 18.05 18.65
N ARG A 259 -12.92 18.32 17.68
CA ARG A 259 -11.46 18.25 17.87
C ARG A 259 -10.74 19.44 17.21
N PRO A 260 -10.26 20.40 18.00
CA PRO A 260 -9.46 21.52 17.49
C PRO A 260 -8.12 21.06 16.89
#